data_AF-A0A354YXV9-F1
#
_entry.id   AF-A0A354YXV9-F1
#
_cell.length_a   1.000
_cell.length_b   1.000
_cell.length_c   1.000
_cell.angle_alpha   90.00
_cell.angle_beta   90.00
_cell.angle_gamma   90.00
#
_symmetry.space_group_name_H-M   'P 1'
#
loop_
_entity.id
_entity.type
_entity.pdbx_description
1 polymer ?
#
loop_
_entity_poly.entity_id
_entity_poly.type
_entity_poly.pdbx_seq_one_letter_code
_entity_poly.pdbx_strand_id
1 'polypeptide(L)'
;MQLPTLRIADYIPRFPIIQGGMSVRVSTASLASAVARAGGIGVIGATGISLAELKDEIRQARSRAEGGILGVNIMFAARQFAELVKTAIDEKIDI
;
A
#
# COMPACT_ATOMS: atom_id res chain seq x y z
N MET A 1 -2.24 24.17 12.45
CA MET A 1 -2.50 23.06 13.39
C MET A 1 -1.27 22.15 13.40
N GLN A 2 -0.71 21.81 14.56
CA GLN A 2 0.40 20.84 14.66
C GLN A 2 -0.19 19.43 14.75
N LEU A 3 0.10 18.59 13.76
CA LEU A 3 -0.26 17.17 13.77
C LEU A 3 0.85 16.36 14.47
N PRO A 4 0.52 15.26 15.17
CA PRO A 4 1.54 14.38 15.74
C PRO A 4 2.35 13.69 14.64
N THR A 5 3.56 13.22 14.97
CA THR A 5 4.37 12.42 14.04
C THR A 5 3.97 10.95 14.14
N LEU A 6 3.67 10.34 13.00
CA LEU A 6 3.56 8.88 12.86
C LEU A 6 4.92 8.34 12.43
N ARG A 7 5.43 7.32 13.12
CA ARG A 7 6.64 6.60 12.74
C ARG A 7 6.35 5.10 12.74
N ILE A 8 6.58 4.45 11.60
CA ILE A 8 6.49 2.99 11.44
C ILE A 8 7.86 2.51 10.99
N ALA A 9 8.63 1.91 11.90
CA ALA A 9 10.04 1.59 11.68
C ALA A 9 10.82 2.82 11.15
N ASP A 10 11.26 2.77 9.90
CA ASP A 10 12.03 3.84 9.23
C ASP A 10 11.14 4.77 8.36
N TYR A 11 9.84 4.50 8.28
CA TYR A 11 8.89 5.26 7.49
C TYR A 11 8.22 6.36 8.31
N ILE A 12 8.36 7.60 7.86
CA ILE A 12 7.81 8.80 8.49
C ILE A 12 7.09 9.61 7.40
N PRO A 13 5.76 9.48 7.25
CA PRO A 13 5.00 10.28 6.28
C PRO A 13 4.94 11.75 6.73
N ARG A 14 4.75 12.65 5.76
CA ARG A 14 4.57 14.09 6.03
C ARG A 14 3.31 14.35 6.86
N PHE A 15 2.25 13.61 6.56
CA PHE A 15 0.98 13.65 7.28
C PHE A 15 0.75 12.31 7.97
N PRO A 16 0.38 12.27 9.26
CA PRO A 16 0.12 11.03 10.00
C PRO A 16 -1.24 10.42 9.61
N ILE A 17 -1.46 10.22 8.30
CA ILE A 17 -2.71 9.76 7.71
C ILE A 17 -2.39 8.54 6.86
N ILE A 18 -3.10 7.44 7.14
CA ILE A 18 -3.06 6.21 6.35
C ILE A 18 -4.42 6.06 5.67
N GLN A 19 -4.42 5.96 4.34
CA GLN A 19 -5.64 5.58 3.63
C GLN A 19 -5.87 4.07 3.82
N GLY A 20 -7.01 3.68 4.41
CA GLY A 20 -7.30 2.28 4.70
C GLY A 20 -7.45 1.44 3.43
N GLY A 21 -6.75 0.31 3.36
CA GLY A 21 -6.81 -0.60 2.21
C GLY A 21 -8.19 -1.24 2.05
N MET A 22 -8.84 -0.98 0.92
CA MET A 22 -10.17 -1.50 0.58
C MET A 22 -10.06 -2.44 -0.63
N SER A 23 -10.49 -3.69 -0.43
CA SER A 23 -10.49 -4.72 -1.47
C SER A 23 -11.58 -4.48 -2.51
N VAL A 24 -11.78 -5.41 -3.45
CA VAL A 24 -12.75 -5.25 -4.56
C VAL A 24 -12.39 -4.03 -5.45
N ARG A 25 -11.08 -3.82 -5.67
CA ARG A 25 -10.52 -2.81 -6.58
C ARG A 25 -10.89 -1.36 -6.27
N VAL A 26 -11.19 -1.05 -4.99
CA VAL A 26 -11.34 0.35 -4.54
C VAL A 26 -9.96 0.98 -4.32
N SER A 27 -9.09 0.30 -3.56
CA SER A 27 -7.73 0.76 -3.29
C SER A 27 -6.74 0.15 -4.26
N THR A 28 -6.73 0.67 -5.49
CA THR A 28 -5.75 0.34 -6.54
C THR A 28 -4.58 1.32 -6.52
N ALA A 29 -3.64 1.12 -7.44
CA ALA A 29 -2.45 1.91 -7.64
C ALA A 29 -2.76 3.41 -7.80
N SER A 30 -3.85 3.77 -8.45
CA SER A 30 -4.23 5.18 -8.64
C SER A 30 -4.51 5.89 -7.31
N LEU A 31 -5.31 5.28 -6.44
CA LEU A 31 -5.65 5.87 -5.14
C LEU A 31 -4.46 5.81 -4.19
N ALA A 32 -3.81 4.65 -4.06
CA ALA A 32 -2.69 4.47 -3.15
C ALA A 32 -1.52 5.42 -3.51
N SER A 33 -1.15 5.52 -4.80
CA SER A 33 -0.09 6.44 -5.21
C SER A 33 -0.46 7.91 -5.01
N ALA A 34 -1.72 8.30 -5.23
CA ALA A 34 -2.15 9.66 -5.00
C ALA A 34 -2.02 10.06 -3.52
N VAL A 35 -2.40 9.18 -2.59
CA VAL A 35 -2.27 9.42 -1.14
C VAL A 35 -0.80 9.48 -0.74
N ALA A 36 0.01 8.52 -1.20
CA ALA A 36 1.44 8.48 -0.94
C ALA A 36 2.15 9.75 -1.42
N ARG A 37 1.85 10.19 -2.66
CA ARG A 37 2.37 11.43 -3.24
C ARG A 37 1.92 12.68 -2.50
N ALA A 38 0.69 12.69 -1.97
CA ALA A 38 0.20 13.79 -1.15
C ALA A 38 0.90 13.86 0.23
N GLY A 39 1.70 12.85 0.60
CA GLY A 39 2.47 12.82 1.84
C GLY A 39 1.82 12.02 2.96
N GLY A 40 0.75 11.28 2.69
CA GLY A 40 0.23 10.24 3.57
C GLY A 40 0.85 8.87 3.26
N ILE A 41 0.25 7.81 3.80
CA ILE A 41 0.56 6.42 3.43
C ILE A 41 -0.60 5.88 2.60
N GLY A 42 -0.31 5.50 1.35
CA GLY A 42 -1.28 4.87 0.46
C GLY A 42 -1.25 3.35 0.61
N VAL A 43 -2.41 2.70 0.69
CA VAL A 43 -2.47 1.24 0.94
C VAL A 43 -3.29 0.54 -0.15
N ILE A 44 -2.67 -0.42 -0.84
CA ILE A 44 -3.31 -1.25 -1.87
C ILE A 44 -4.12 -2.36 -1.20
N GLY A 45 -5.35 -2.61 -1.66
CA GLY A 45 -6.18 -3.72 -1.19
C GLY A 45 -5.89 -5.00 -1.99
N ALA A 46 -5.13 -5.94 -1.43
CA ALA A 46 -4.69 -7.15 -2.13
C ALA A 46 -5.64 -8.35 -2.02
N THR A 47 -6.66 -8.29 -1.15
CA THR A 47 -7.58 -9.42 -1.00
C THR A 47 -8.50 -9.53 -2.22
N GLY A 48 -8.55 -10.71 -2.83
CA GLY A 48 -9.41 -10.99 -3.97
C GLY A 48 -8.83 -10.63 -5.35
N ILE A 49 -7.58 -10.16 -5.42
CA ILE A 49 -6.84 -10.00 -6.69
C ILE A 49 -5.82 -11.13 -6.86
N SER A 50 -5.37 -11.35 -8.10
CA SER A 50 -4.34 -12.38 -8.40
C SER A 50 -2.93 -11.92 -7.96
N LEU A 51 -1.98 -12.85 -7.85
CA LEU A 51 -0.58 -12.50 -7.54
C LEU A 51 0.03 -11.59 -8.62
N ALA A 52 -0.27 -11.85 -9.89
CA ALA A 52 0.20 -11.02 -11.00
C ALA A 52 -0.39 -9.61 -10.92
N GLU A 53 -1.69 -9.50 -10.66
CA GLU A 53 -2.39 -8.22 -10.47
C GLU A 53 -1.80 -7.46 -9.29
N LEU A 54 -1.51 -8.11 -8.15
CA LEU A 54 -0.86 -7.46 -7.02
C LEU A 54 0.53 -6.89 -7.39
N LYS A 55 1.35 -7.63 -8.14
CA LYS A 55 2.65 -7.13 -8.61
C LYS A 55 2.49 -5.89 -9.47
N ASP A 56 1.56 -5.93 -10.42
CA ASP A 56 1.32 -4.82 -11.32
C ASP A 56 0.80 -3.59 -10.58
N GLU A 57 -0.11 -3.78 -9.62
CA GLU A 57 -0.62 -2.71 -8.76
C GLU A 57 0.49 -2.07 -7.92
N ILE A 58 1.38 -2.85 -7.30
CA ILE A 58 2.52 -2.31 -6.54
C ILE A 58 3.45 -1.52 -7.44
N ARG A 59 3.82 -2.06 -8.61
CA ARG A 59 4.73 -1.38 -9.56
C ARG A 59 4.14 -0.09 -10.11
N GLN A 60 2.86 -0.10 -10.46
CA GLN A 60 2.16 1.10 -10.93
C GLN A 60 2.01 2.13 -9.82
N ALA A 61 1.75 1.71 -8.58
CA ALA A 61 1.66 2.63 -7.46
C ALA A 61 3.02 3.28 -7.21
N ARG A 62 4.09 2.48 -7.20
CA ARG A 62 5.46 2.91 -6.96
C ARG A 62 5.93 3.94 -7.99
N SER A 63 5.62 3.74 -9.28
CA SER A 63 6.00 4.68 -10.34
C SER A 63 5.27 6.02 -10.27
N ARG A 64 4.09 6.07 -9.63
CA ARG A 64 3.24 7.27 -9.50
C ARG A 64 3.36 7.97 -8.14
N ALA A 65 3.88 7.29 -7.13
CA ALA A 65 3.95 7.78 -5.76
C ALA A 65 5.04 8.84 -5.52
N GLU A 66 5.95 9.05 -6.50
CA GLU A 66 7.01 10.08 -6.44
C GLU A 66 7.87 9.97 -5.15
N GLY A 67 8.17 8.73 -4.73
CA GLY A 67 8.94 8.44 -3.51
C GLY A 67 8.10 8.42 -2.22
N GLY A 68 6.78 8.57 -2.31
CA GLY A 68 5.86 8.38 -1.20
C GLY A 68 5.78 6.94 -0.68
N ILE A 69 5.25 6.79 0.54
CA ILE A 69 5.20 5.52 1.27
C ILE A 69 3.94 4.73 0.85
N LEU A 70 4.14 3.46 0.50
CA LEU A 70 3.11 2.55 0.03
C LEU A 70 3.04 1.29 0.88
N GLY A 71 1.83 0.90 1.25
CA GLY A 71 1.56 -0.36 1.92
C GLY A 71 0.60 -1.28 1.17
N VAL A 72 0.43 -2.49 1.68
CA VAL A 72 -0.55 -3.46 1.19
C VAL A 72 -1.40 -4.00 2.36
N ASN A 73 -2.71 -4.09 2.14
CA ASN A 73 -3.64 -4.75 3.05
C ASN A 73 -3.99 -6.15 2.52
N ILE A 74 -3.70 -7.18 3.32
CA ILE A 74 -3.97 -8.59 3.01
C ILE A 74 -4.81 -9.19 4.13
N MET A 75 -6.00 -9.70 3.82
CA MET A 75 -6.85 -10.36 4.79
C MET A 75 -6.28 -11.75 5.12
N PHE A 76 -6.04 -12.01 6.41
CA PHE A 76 -5.51 -13.29 6.87
C PHE A 76 -6.39 -14.50 6.48
N ALA A 77 -7.71 -14.31 6.43
CA ALA A 77 -8.66 -15.35 6.05
C ALA A 77 -8.65 -15.69 4.54
N ALA A 78 -7.89 -14.96 3.71
CA ALA A 78 -7.78 -15.26 2.30
C ALA A 78 -7.00 -16.57 2.07
N ARG A 79 -7.53 -17.44 1.20
CA ARG A 79 -6.90 -18.74 0.87
C ARG A 79 -5.44 -18.63 0.42
N GLN A 80 -5.10 -17.54 -0.25
CA GLN A 80 -3.78 -17.25 -0.84
C GLN A 80 -2.96 -16.24 0.00
N PHE A 81 -3.25 -16.13 1.30
CA PHE A 81 -2.62 -15.12 2.17
C PHE A 81 -1.09 -15.17 2.12
N ALA A 82 -0.50 -16.36 2.26
CA ALA A 82 0.95 -16.53 2.33
C ALA A 82 1.63 -16.11 1.01
N GLU A 83 1.02 -16.45 -0.13
CA GLU A 83 1.52 -16.10 -1.45
C GLU A 83 1.40 -14.60 -1.73
N LEU A 84 0.30 -13.96 -1.30
CA LEU A 84 0.14 -12.51 -1.40
C LEU A 84 1.18 -11.77 -0.54
N VAL A 85 1.40 -12.22 0.70
CA VAL A 85 2.42 -11.65 1.59
C VAL A 85 3.81 -11.78 0.96
N LYS A 86 4.17 -12.98 0.50
CA LYS A 86 5.45 -13.21 -0.17
C LYS A 86 5.61 -12.34 -1.42
N THR A 87 4.55 -12.22 -2.21
CA THR A 87 4.55 -11.36 -3.41
C THR A 87 4.79 -9.89 -3.05
N ALA A 88 4.15 -9.38 -1.99
CA ALA A 88 4.36 -8.01 -1.54
C ALA A 88 5.79 -7.77 -1.04
N ILE A 89 6.37 -8.75 -0.33
CA ILE A 89 7.78 -8.72 0.10
C ILE A 89 8.73 -8.73 -1.10
N ASP A 90 8.51 -9.61 -2.08
CA ASP A 90 9.35 -9.74 -3.27
C ASP A 90 9.37 -8.44 -4.10
N GLU A 91 8.23 -7.71 -4.15
CA GLU A 91 8.12 -6.39 -4.79
C GLU A 91 8.58 -5.23 -3.90
N LYS A 92 9.11 -5.53 -2.70
CA LYS A 92 9.67 -4.54 -1.76
C LYS A 92 8.65 -3.46 -1.39
N ILE A 93 7.44 -3.88 -1.00
CA ILE A 93 6.48 -2.96 -0.38
C ILE A 93 7.05 -2.38 0.92
N ASP A 94 6.60 -1.18 1.30
CA ASP A 94 7.11 -0.52 2.52
C ASP A 94 6.42 -1.04 3.78
N ILE A 95 5.09 -1.25 3.69
CA ILE A 95 4.20 -1.56 4.82
C ILE A 95 3.22 -2.68 4.48
#